data_AF-A0A2H9LIB2-F1
#
_entry.id   AF-A0A2H9LIB2-F1
#
_cell.length_a   1.000
_cell.length_b   1.000
_cell.length_c   1.000
_cell.angle_alpha   90.00
_cell.angle_beta   90.00
_cell.angle_gamma   90.00
#
_symmetry.space_group_name_H-M   'P 1'
#
loop_
_entity.id
_entity.type
_entity.pdbx_description
1 polymer ?
#
loop_
_entity_poly.entity_id
_entity_poly.type
_entity_poly.pdbx_seq_one_letter_code
_entity_poly.pdbx_strand_id
1 'polypeptide(L)'
;MILTKEEAICLVLGLSSNNEVSSTTKLNKLLARLNLFFIPVDIQFKLNRNGSYNAELSSLKSNEYFDVSTYTYKGTTPQKYILKTQGKQLFKSVIEEKIPKILTKEDFEDLKNTIFELSKLNANLIAENEHSILLVDVDDQFKLEQKLNEVLVEMTDLFREKDLIKEDSITNITLKALIEYSYYLVKYLKEKKFKNVREGIYDFEANMFDYYFLHNVFKMISFIKKQISAKTKDTVRINKFYQYLINAVRDYPFSIYNKDLKEIMAK
;
A
#
# COMPACT_ATOMS: atom_id res chain seq x y z
N MET A 1 -9.11 -13.43 0.72
CA MET A 1 -9.64 -13.14 -0.62
C MET A 1 -8.77 -12.07 -1.23
N ILE A 2 -8.15 -12.39 -2.36
CA ILE A 2 -7.17 -11.60 -3.11
C ILE A 2 -7.79 -11.36 -4.50
N LEU A 3 -7.66 -10.16 -5.05
CA LEU A 3 -8.05 -9.92 -6.44
C LEU A 3 -7.00 -10.52 -7.36
N THR A 4 -7.41 -11.21 -8.42
CA THR A 4 -6.46 -11.62 -9.46
C THR A 4 -5.88 -10.41 -10.17
N LYS A 5 -4.79 -10.60 -10.90
CA LYS A 5 -4.19 -9.55 -11.74
C LYS A 5 -5.22 -8.94 -12.70
N GLU A 6 -6.04 -9.77 -13.35
CA GLU A 6 -7.09 -9.35 -14.27
C GLU A 6 -8.19 -8.57 -13.55
N GLU A 7 -8.63 -9.04 -12.38
CA GLU A 7 -9.63 -8.35 -11.56
C GLU A 7 -9.15 -6.97 -11.12
N ALA A 8 -7.88 -6.87 -10.70
CA ALA A 8 -7.26 -5.61 -10.31
C ALA A 8 -7.15 -4.62 -11.49
N ILE A 9 -6.75 -5.10 -12.67
CA ILE A 9 -6.69 -4.29 -13.89
C ILE A 9 -8.10 -3.84 -14.30
N CYS A 10 -9.08 -4.74 -14.31
CA CYS A 10 -10.47 -4.39 -14.62
C CYS A 10 -11.07 -3.41 -13.61
N LEU A 11 -10.72 -3.53 -12.32
CA LEU A 11 -11.09 -2.57 -11.29
C LEU A 11 -10.53 -1.19 -11.60
N VAL A 12 -9.22 -1.08 -11.85
CA VAL A 12 -8.59 0.21 -12.18
C VAL A 12 -9.17 0.80 -13.46
N LEU A 13 -9.28 0.00 -14.53
CA LEU A 13 -9.85 0.48 -15.78
C LEU A 13 -11.30 0.91 -15.60
N GLY A 14 -12.14 0.12 -14.91
CA GLY A 14 -13.55 0.45 -14.68
C GLY A 14 -13.79 1.69 -13.81
N LEU A 15 -12.83 2.05 -12.96
CA LEU A 15 -12.85 3.28 -12.16
C LEU A 15 -12.17 4.47 -12.88
N SER A 16 -11.43 4.21 -13.97
CA SER A 16 -10.72 5.26 -14.72
C SER A 16 -11.65 6.03 -15.66
N SER A 17 -11.29 7.27 -15.96
CA SER A 17 -11.96 8.09 -16.96
C SER A 17 -12.04 7.35 -18.29
N ASN A 18 -13.23 7.28 -18.88
CA ASN A 18 -13.51 6.60 -20.16
C ASN A 18 -13.23 5.08 -20.16
N ASN A 19 -13.07 4.44 -19.01
CA ASN A 19 -12.69 3.04 -18.87
C ASN A 19 -11.35 2.66 -19.57
N GLU A 20 -10.41 3.59 -19.61
CA GLU A 20 -9.12 3.42 -20.28
C GLU A 20 -7.95 4.01 -19.50
N VAL A 21 -6.75 3.51 -19.78
CA VAL A 21 -5.49 4.04 -19.25
C VAL A 21 -4.46 4.16 -20.38
N SER A 22 -3.84 5.33 -20.49
CA SER A 22 -3.05 5.74 -21.66
C SER A 22 -1.58 5.29 -21.68
N SER A 23 -1.09 4.64 -20.62
CA SER A 23 0.29 4.10 -20.61
C SER A 23 0.46 3.00 -19.58
N THR A 24 1.42 2.11 -19.78
CA THR A 24 1.80 1.07 -18.80
C THR A 24 2.25 1.70 -17.48
N THR A 25 3.04 2.79 -17.56
CA THR A 25 3.50 3.54 -16.39
C THR A 25 2.33 4.09 -15.58
N LYS A 26 1.31 4.62 -16.24
CA LYS A 26 0.11 5.12 -15.57
C LYS A 26 -0.70 3.98 -14.95
N LEU A 27 -0.86 2.87 -15.66
CA LEU A 27 -1.55 1.69 -15.14
C LEU A 27 -0.86 1.15 -13.88
N ASN A 28 0.47 1.06 -13.89
CA ASN A 28 1.28 0.67 -12.73
C ASN A 28 0.98 1.54 -11.51
N LYS A 29 0.95 2.86 -11.69
CA LYS A 29 0.70 3.82 -10.60
C LYS A 29 -0.73 3.73 -10.07
N LEU A 30 -1.71 3.58 -10.95
CA LEU A 30 -3.11 3.41 -10.53
C LEU A 30 -3.33 2.05 -9.82
N LEU A 31 -2.64 0.98 -10.25
CA LEU A 31 -2.65 -0.30 -9.54
C LEU A 31 -1.96 -0.19 -8.18
N ALA A 32 -0.87 0.58 -8.07
CA ALA A 32 -0.22 0.84 -6.80
C ALA A 32 -1.14 1.57 -5.81
N ARG A 33 -2.10 2.38 -6.28
CA ARG A 33 -3.12 2.97 -5.42
C ARG A 33 -3.99 1.93 -4.73
N LEU A 34 -4.26 0.78 -5.35
CA LEU A 34 -5.01 -0.29 -4.69
C LEU A 34 -4.32 -0.73 -3.39
N ASN A 35 -2.98 -0.70 -3.34
CA ASN A 35 -2.24 -0.98 -2.11
C ASN A 35 -2.42 0.08 -1.02
N LEU A 36 -2.49 1.35 -1.38
CA LEU A 36 -2.77 2.45 -0.44
C LEU A 36 -4.17 2.40 0.15
N PHE A 37 -5.09 1.71 -0.53
CA PHE A 37 -6.41 1.35 -0.04
C PHE A 37 -6.45 -0.07 0.55
N PHE A 38 -5.30 -0.73 0.74
CA PHE A 38 -5.18 -2.05 1.34
C PHE A 38 -5.98 -3.15 0.63
N ILE A 39 -6.17 -3.01 -0.68
CA ILE A 39 -6.83 -4.01 -1.53
C ILE A 39 -5.76 -5.03 -1.95
N PRO A 40 -5.86 -6.30 -1.54
CA PRO A 40 -4.93 -7.33 -1.93
C PRO A 40 -5.13 -7.65 -3.39
N VAL A 41 -4.04 -7.58 -4.14
CA VAL A 41 -4.02 -7.98 -5.54
C VAL A 41 -2.89 -8.97 -5.73
N ASP A 42 -3.10 -9.94 -6.60
CA ASP A 42 -2.10 -10.93 -7.02
C ASP A 42 -1.14 -10.30 -8.04
N ILE A 43 -0.51 -9.21 -7.62
CA ILE A 43 0.47 -8.45 -8.38
C ILE A 43 1.62 -8.16 -7.44
N GLN A 44 2.82 -8.57 -7.84
CA GLN A 44 4.03 -8.14 -7.14
C GLN A 44 4.30 -6.68 -7.48
N PHE A 45 4.39 -5.85 -6.44
CA PHE A 45 4.86 -4.50 -6.56
C PHE A 45 6.25 -4.40 -5.99
N LYS A 46 7.13 -3.72 -6.73
CA LYS A 46 8.45 -3.36 -6.26
C LYS A 46 8.49 -1.87 -5.97
N LEU A 47 9.04 -1.52 -4.81
CA LEU A 47 9.36 -0.14 -4.51
C LEU A 47 10.55 0.26 -5.39
N ASN A 48 10.38 1.28 -6.23
CA ASN A 48 11.50 1.80 -7.01
C ASN A 48 12.39 2.72 -6.14
N ARG A 49 13.57 3.10 -6.65
CA ARG A 49 14.48 4.01 -5.94
C ARG A 49 13.85 5.36 -5.55
N ASN A 50 12.83 5.80 -6.28
CA ASN A 50 12.06 7.01 -5.99
C ASN A 50 10.85 6.70 -5.10
N GLY A 51 10.83 5.55 -4.40
CA GLY A 51 9.77 5.10 -3.49
C GLY A 51 8.34 5.18 -4.03
N SER A 52 8.16 5.00 -5.34
CA SER A 52 6.87 4.68 -5.92
C SER A 52 6.76 3.18 -6.15
N TYR A 53 5.59 2.60 -5.91
CA TYR A 53 5.36 1.19 -6.22
C TYR A 53 5.10 1.00 -7.71
N ASN A 54 5.90 0.12 -8.31
CA ASN A 54 5.69 -0.32 -9.67
C ASN A 54 5.20 -1.76 -9.65
N ALA A 55 4.02 -2.01 -10.23
CA ALA A 55 3.62 -3.37 -10.57
C ALA A 55 4.57 -3.93 -11.62
N GLU A 56 5.04 -5.16 -11.44
CA GLU A 56 5.75 -5.89 -12.50
C GLU A 56 4.74 -6.39 -13.56
N LEU A 57 4.26 -5.45 -14.37
CA LEU A 57 3.45 -5.76 -15.56
C LEU A 57 4.39 -6.04 -16.74
N SER A 58 5.02 -7.22 -16.74
CA SER A 58 5.70 -7.70 -17.95
C SER A 58 4.71 -7.73 -19.12
N SER A 59 5.14 -7.21 -20.27
CA SER A 59 4.39 -6.95 -21.52
C SER A 59 2.97 -7.52 -21.54
N LEU A 60 2.02 -6.76 -20.99
CA LEU A 60 0.60 -7.12 -21.01
C LEU A 60 0.13 -7.22 -22.46
N LYS A 61 -0.51 -8.34 -22.80
CA LYS A 61 -1.17 -8.56 -24.09
C LYS A 61 -2.67 -8.37 -23.92
N SER A 62 -3.35 -8.05 -25.01
CA SER A 62 -4.82 -8.10 -25.04
C SER A 62 -5.30 -9.48 -24.60
N ASN A 63 -6.37 -9.52 -23.83
CA ASN A 63 -7.06 -10.74 -23.43
C ASN A 63 -8.57 -10.55 -23.58
N GLU A 64 -9.36 -11.44 -22.98
CA GLU A 64 -10.82 -11.36 -23.02
C GLU A 64 -11.39 -10.14 -22.26
N TYR A 65 -10.67 -9.64 -21.26
CA TYR A 65 -11.14 -8.58 -20.36
C TYR A 65 -10.74 -7.17 -20.76
N PHE A 66 -9.56 -6.99 -21.37
CA PHE A 66 -9.07 -5.69 -21.81
C PHE A 66 -8.27 -5.80 -23.12
N ASP A 67 -8.24 -4.69 -23.85
CA ASP A 67 -7.44 -4.54 -25.06
C ASP A 67 -6.17 -3.74 -24.78
N VAL A 68 -5.10 -4.09 -25.47
CA VAL A 68 -3.81 -3.40 -25.46
C VAL A 68 -3.54 -2.91 -26.88
N SER A 69 -3.55 -1.60 -27.07
CA SER A 69 -3.25 -0.94 -28.35
C SER A 69 -2.05 -0.01 -28.18
N THR A 70 -1.40 0.39 -29.27
CA THR A 70 -0.34 1.40 -29.24
C THR A 70 -0.78 2.63 -30.00
N TYR A 71 -0.32 3.82 -29.58
CA TYR A 71 -0.57 5.06 -30.29
C TYR A 71 0.69 5.95 -30.30
N THR A 72 0.80 6.85 -31.25
CA THR A 72 1.96 7.75 -31.35
C THR A 72 1.76 8.98 -30.47
N TYR A 73 2.71 9.23 -29.57
CA TYR A 73 2.71 10.41 -28.70
C TYR A 73 4.12 10.96 -28.53
N LYS A 74 4.37 12.18 -29.00
CA LYS A 74 5.67 12.87 -28.88
C LYS A 74 6.87 12.00 -29.28
N GLY A 75 6.75 11.25 -30.38
CA GLY A 75 7.82 10.36 -30.87
C GLY A 75 7.96 9.03 -30.11
N THR A 76 7.10 8.75 -29.15
CA THR A 76 7.02 7.47 -28.43
C THR A 76 5.77 6.69 -28.83
N THR A 77 5.79 5.37 -28.66
CA THR A 77 4.65 4.46 -28.93
C THR A 77 4.18 3.78 -27.64
N PRO A 78 3.56 4.53 -26.70
CA PRO A 78 3.02 3.95 -25.48
C PRO A 78 1.90 2.93 -25.75
N GLN A 79 1.76 1.98 -24.82
CA GLN A 79 0.64 1.05 -24.77
C GLN A 79 -0.56 1.68 -24.05
N LYS A 80 -1.73 1.64 -24.67
CA LYS A 80 -3.03 2.03 -24.13
C LYS A 80 -3.83 0.79 -23.78
N TYR A 81 -4.52 0.84 -22.64
CA TYR A 81 -5.35 -0.24 -22.10
C TYR A 81 -6.81 0.19 -22.10
N ILE A 82 -7.70 -0.64 -22.63
CA ILE A 82 -9.13 -0.32 -22.76
C ILE A 82 -9.97 -1.49 -22.24
N LEU A 83 -10.93 -1.20 -21.37
CA LEU A 83 -11.81 -2.22 -20.80
C LEU A 83 -12.79 -2.77 -21.85
N LYS A 84 -12.83 -4.10 -22.02
CA LYS A 84 -13.79 -4.80 -22.91
C LYS A 84 -15.10 -5.09 -22.18
N THR A 85 -16.11 -5.54 -22.93
CA THR A 85 -17.43 -5.91 -22.38
C THR A 85 -17.34 -6.99 -21.30
N GLN A 86 -16.57 -8.06 -21.52
CA GLN A 86 -16.34 -9.09 -20.49
C GLN A 86 -15.59 -8.52 -19.29
N GLY A 87 -14.63 -7.61 -19.51
CA GLY A 87 -13.97 -6.87 -18.42
C GLY A 87 -14.92 -6.01 -17.60
N LYS A 88 -15.96 -5.42 -18.21
CA LYS A 88 -17.02 -4.70 -17.48
C LYS A 88 -17.87 -5.62 -16.62
N GLN A 89 -18.12 -6.85 -17.07
CA GLN A 89 -18.82 -7.86 -16.27
C GLN A 89 -17.95 -8.31 -15.08
N LEU A 90 -16.67 -8.56 -15.33
CA LEU A 90 -15.71 -8.89 -14.26
C LEU A 90 -15.60 -7.75 -13.25
N PHE A 91 -15.50 -6.50 -13.71
CA PHE A 91 -15.54 -5.31 -12.85
C PHE A 91 -16.78 -5.29 -11.94
N LYS A 92 -17.98 -5.52 -12.51
CA LYS A 92 -19.23 -5.56 -11.73
C LYS A 92 -19.21 -6.64 -10.65
N SER A 93 -18.81 -7.86 -10.99
CA SER A 93 -18.67 -8.95 -10.02
C SER A 93 -17.67 -8.60 -8.91
N VAL A 94 -16.54 -7.97 -9.25
CA VAL A 94 -15.56 -7.52 -8.24
C VAL A 94 -16.15 -6.50 -7.28
N ILE A 95 -16.86 -5.47 -7.77
CA ILE A 95 -17.44 -4.43 -6.90
C ILE A 95 -18.63 -4.93 -6.06
N GLU A 96 -19.36 -5.93 -6.53
CA GLU A 96 -20.53 -6.48 -5.83
C GLU A 96 -20.13 -7.57 -4.82
N GLU A 97 -19.23 -8.46 -5.21
CA GLU A 97 -18.94 -9.67 -4.43
C GLU A 97 -17.65 -9.55 -3.60
N LYS A 98 -16.68 -8.77 -4.09
CA LYS A 98 -15.33 -8.73 -3.52
C LYS A 98 -15.08 -7.47 -2.70
N ILE A 99 -15.23 -6.29 -3.29
CA ILE A 99 -14.90 -5.01 -2.64
C ILE A 99 -15.62 -4.79 -1.30
N PRO A 100 -16.91 -5.11 -1.11
CA PRO A 100 -17.60 -4.89 0.17
C PRO A 100 -17.05 -5.74 1.32
N LYS A 101 -16.36 -6.86 1.01
CA LYS A 101 -15.65 -7.67 2.00
C LYS A 101 -14.26 -7.10 2.34
N ILE A 102 -13.81 -6.09 1.61
CA ILE A 102 -12.49 -5.47 1.75
C ILE A 102 -12.65 -4.10 2.38
N LEU A 103 -13.39 -3.22 1.72
CA LEU A 103 -13.56 -1.81 2.05
C LEU A 103 -14.94 -1.52 2.62
N THR A 104 -15.03 -0.48 3.43
CA THR A 104 -16.33 0.13 3.74
C THR A 104 -16.87 0.84 2.50
N LYS A 105 -18.16 1.20 2.51
CA LYS A 105 -18.76 1.97 1.42
C LYS A 105 -18.08 3.34 1.25
N GLU A 106 -17.71 3.97 2.35
CA GLU A 106 -17.01 5.25 2.38
C GLU A 106 -15.61 5.13 1.77
N ASP A 107 -14.80 4.16 2.22
CA ASP A 107 -13.47 3.91 1.67
C ASP A 107 -13.50 3.56 0.18
N PHE A 108 -14.56 2.88 -0.27
CA PHE A 108 -14.74 2.56 -1.69
C PHE A 108 -15.07 3.79 -2.54
N GLU A 109 -15.91 4.71 -2.05
CA GLU A 109 -16.15 5.96 -2.78
C GLU A 109 -14.89 6.83 -2.83
N ASP A 110 -14.09 6.85 -1.75
CA ASP A 110 -12.78 7.52 -1.75
C ASP A 110 -11.81 6.90 -2.77
N LEU A 111 -11.72 5.56 -2.82
CA LEU A 111 -10.94 4.84 -3.84
C LEU A 111 -11.40 5.24 -5.25
N LYS A 112 -12.70 5.19 -5.50
CA LYS A 112 -13.28 5.48 -6.81
C LYS A 112 -12.96 6.90 -7.26
N ASN A 113 -13.17 7.89 -6.39
CA ASN A 113 -12.85 9.28 -6.67
C ASN A 113 -11.33 9.46 -6.91
N THR A 114 -10.50 8.83 -6.08
CA THR A 114 -9.04 8.88 -6.20
C THR A 114 -8.57 8.31 -7.55
N ILE A 115 -9.01 7.10 -7.91
CA ILE A 115 -8.63 6.48 -9.19
C ILE A 115 -9.14 7.31 -10.36
N PHE A 116 -10.38 7.79 -10.30
CA PHE A 116 -10.98 8.59 -11.36
C PHE A 116 -10.20 9.89 -11.60
N GLU A 117 -9.88 10.66 -10.57
CA GLU A 117 -9.12 11.91 -10.73
C GLU A 117 -7.68 11.65 -11.20
N LEU A 118 -6.98 10.68 -10.60
CA LEU A 118 -5.63 10.32 -11.03
C LEU A 118 -5.59 9.81 -12.47
N SER A 119 -6.64 9.13 -12.91
CA SER A 119 -6.74 8.64 -14.29
C SER A 119 -6.89 9.76 -15.33
N LYS A 120 -7.17 11.01 -14.93
CA LYS A 120 -7.13 12.17 -15.85
C LYS A 120 -5.74 12.75 -16.00
N LEU A 121 -4.85 12.51 -15.03
CA LEU A 121 -3.50 13.06 -15.00
C LEU A 121 -2.53 12.25 -15.86
N ASN A 122 -1.40 12.85 -16.24
CA ASN A 122 -0.29 12.10 -16.83
C ASN A 122 0.51 11.35 -15.73
N ALA A 123 1.36 10.40 -16.11
CA ALA A 123 2.08 9.56 -15.15
C ALA A 123 3.03 10.34 -14.22
N ASN A 124 3.57 11.48 -14.66
CA ASN A 124 4.45 12.32 -13.84
C ASN A 124 3.65 13.06 -12.77
N LEU A 125 2.51 13.65 -13.14
CA LEU A 125 1.60 14.32 -12.20
C LEU A 125 1.02 13.34 -11.16
N ILE A 126 0.77 12.08 -11.54
CA ILE A 126 0.38 11.03 -10.58
C ILE A 126 1.53 10.74 -9.60
N ALA A 127 2.77 10.75 -10.09
CA ALA A 127 3.96 10.66 -9.22
C ALA A 127 3.96 11.84 -8.25
N GLU A 128 3.86 13.06 -8.73
CA GLU A 128 3.93 14.26 -7.90
C GLU A 128 2.82 14.28 -6.84
N ASN A 129 1.61 13.81 -7.17
CA ASN A 129 0.53 13.63 -6.19
C ASN A 129 0.83 12.52 -5.17
N GLU A 130 1.39 11.39 -5.60
CA GLU A 130 1.88 10.35 -4.70
C GLU A 130 2.96 10.88 -3.76
N HIS A 131 3.95 11.55 -4.33
CA HIS A 131 5.06 12.17 -3.63
C HIS A 131 4.59 13.27 -2.68
N SER A 132 3.61 14.11 -3.01
CA SER A 132 3.15 15.17 -2.11
C SER A 132 2.38 14.66 -0.89
N ILE A 133 1.72 13.50 -1.01
CA ILE A 133 1.06 12.83 0.12
C ILE A 133 2.09 12.12 1.01
N LEU A 134 3.17 11.62 0.41
CA LEU A 134 4.14 10.75 1.05
C LEU A 134 5.42 11.45 1.50
N LEU A 135 5.78 12.59 0.93
CA LEU A 135 6.90 13.39 1.40
C LEU A 135 6.36 14.35 2.45
N VAL A 136 6.67 14.07 3.72
CA VAL A 136 6.91 15.22 4.61
C VAL A 136 8.19 15.83 4.08
N ASP A 137 8.17 17.13 3.80
CA ASP A 137 9.33 17.84 3.29
C ASP A 137 10.55 17.50 4.17
N VAL A 138 11.67 17.15 3.55
CA VAL A 138 12.92 16.84 4.28
C VAL A 138 13.36 18.08 5.06
N ASP A 139 12.96 19.26 4.57
CA ASP A 139 13.17 20.55 5.23
C ASP A 139 12.26 20.74 6.47
N ASP A 140 11.21 19.93 6.64
CA ASP A 140 10.29 19.90 7.78
C ASP A 140 10.59 18.72 8.74
N GLN A 141 11.85 18.58 9.15
CA GLN A 141 12.31 17.59 10.15
C GLN A 141 11.38 17.50 11.37
N PHE A 142 10.88 18.64 11.84
CA PHE A 142 9.97 18.72 13.00
C PHE A 142 8.64 18.02 12.75
N LYS A 143 8.03 18.17 11.56
CA LYS A 143 6.76 17.52 11.23
C LYS A 143 6.91 16.01 11.16
N LEU A 144 8.05 15.52 10.65
CA LEU A 144 8.31 14.08 10.61
C LEU A 144 8.56 13.52 12.01
N GLU A 145 9.34 14.23 12.83
CA GLU A 145 9.59 13.81 14.22
C GLU A 145 8.28 13.78 15.01
N GLN A 146 7.41 14.77 14.81
CA GLN A 146 6.06 14.80 15.38
C GLN A 146 5.23 13.59 14.91
N LYS A 147 5.12 13.35 13.61
CA LYS A 147 4.35 12.23 13.05
C LYS A 147 4.88 10.87 13.53
N LEU A 148 6.20 10.70 13.61
CA LEU A 148 6.80 9.48 14.15
C LEU A 148 6.46 9.29 15.63
N ASN A 149 6.50 10.36 16.43
CA ASN A 149 6.15 10.30 17.84
C ASN A 149 4.66 9.98 18.03
N GLU A 150 3.76 10.59 17.27
CA GLU A 150 2.33 10.29 17.26
C GLU A 150 2.09 8.81 16.95
N VAL A 151 2.67 8.32 15.85
CA VAL A 151 2.55 6.91 15.43
C VAL A 151 3.12 5.95 16.47
N LEU A 152 4.26 6.28 17.09
CA LEU A 152 4.84 5.44 18.14
C LEU A 152 3.93 5.36 19.37
N VAL A 153 3.38 6.47 19.82
CA VAL A 153 2.47 6.48 20.99
C VAL A 153 1.27 5.59 20.70
N GLU A 154 0.61 5.79 19.55
CA GLU A 154 -0.54 4.99 19.16
C GLU A 154 -0.21 3.50 18.98
N MET A 155 0.95 3.17 18.42
CA MET A 155 1.42 1.79 18.30
C MET A 155 1.81 1.17 19.63
N THR A 156 2.30 1.97 20.59
CA THR A 156 2.62 1.51 21.94
C THR A 156 1.36 1.09 22.68
N ASP A 157 0.28 1.87 22.55
CA ASP A 157 -1.01 1.52 23.14
C ASP A 157 -1.55 0.22 22.51
N LEU A 158 -1.54 0.12 21.17
CA LEU A 158 -1.94 -1.10 20.48
C LEU A 158 -1.10 -2.33 20.86
N PHE A 159 0.21 -2.16 21.01
CA PHE A 159 1.11 -3.23 21.39
C PHE A 159 0.81 -3.74 22.81
N ARG A 160 0.40 -2.87 23.74
CA ARG A 160 -0.07 -3.29 25.08
C ARG A 160 -1.41 -4.02 25.01
N GLU A 161 -2.32 -3.57 24.14
CA GLU A 161 -3.63 -4.20 23.96
C GLU A 161 -3.58 -5.55 23.24
N LYS A 162 -2.51 -5.85 22.49
CA LYS A 162 -2.38 -7.11 21.74
C LYS A 162 -2.50 -8.35 22.61
N ASP A 163 -2.09 -8.26 23.88
CA ASP A 163 -2.10 -9.38 24.82
C ASP A 163 -3.52 -9.70 25.32
N LEU A 164 -4.48 -8.80 25.08
CA LEU A 164 -5.91 -9.04 25.31
C LEU A 164 -6.53 -9.93 24.21
N ILE A 165 -5.82 -10.14 23.09
CA ILE A 165 -6.28 -10.96 21.97
C ILE A 165 -5.94 -12.44 22.24
N LYS A 166 -6.96 -13.30 22.22
CA LYS A 166 -6.80 -14.75 22.43
C LYS A 166 -6.11 -15.42 21.24
N GLU A 167 -5.11 -16.26 21.50
CA GLU A 167 -4.39 -17.04 20.47
C GLU A 167 -5.12 -18.35 20.10
N ASP A 168 -6.43 -18.29 19.93
CA ASP A 168 -7.28 -19.46 19.65
C ASP A 168 -7.52 -19.71 18.15
N SER A 169 -6.92 -18.88 17.29
CA SER A 169 -7.05 -18.98 15.84
C SER A 169 -5.86 -18.40 15.11
N ILE A 170 -5.58 -18.93 13.91
CA ILE A 170 -4.51 -18.45 13.03
C ILE A 170 -4.63 -16.94 12.75
N THR A 171 -5.86 -16.45 12.65
CA THR A 171 -6.20 -15.03 12.47
C THR A 171 -5.67 -14.16 13.59
N ASN A 172 -5.96 -14.56 14.83
CA ASN A 172 -5.52 -13.81 16.00
C ASN A 172 -4.00 -13.87 16.17
N ILE A 173 -3.40 -15.03 15.90
CA ILE A 173 -1.94 -15.19 15.89
C ILE A 173 -1.31 -14.25 14.86
N THR A 174 -1.86 -14.21 13.64
CA THR A 174 -1.36 -13.33 12.57
C THR A 174 -1.55 -11.85 12.94
N LEU A 175 -2.67 -11.49 13.57
CA LEU A 175 -2.91 -10.11 14.03
C LEU A 175 -1.90 -9.69 15.10
N LYS A 176 -1.62 -10.55 16.08
CA LYS A 176 -0.60 -10.27 17.10
C LYS A 176 0.78 -10.09 16.47
N ALA A 177 1.19 -11.02 15.60
CA ALA A 177 2.46 -10.94 14.90
C ALA A 177 2.60 -9.64 14.06
N LEU A 178 1.50 -9.21 13.43
CA LEU A 178 1.44 -7.95 12.69
C LEU A 178 1.68 -6.73 13.58
N ILE A 179 0.96 -6.66 14.71
CA ILE A 179 1.09 -5.57 15.69
C ILE A 179 2.52 -5.51 16.23
N GLU A 180 3.09 -6.66 16.60
CA GLU A 180 4.47 -6.76 17.09
C GLU A 180 5.47 -6.28 16.05
N TYR A 181 5.35 -6.78 14.82
CA TYR A 181 6.25 -6.41 13.74
C TYR A 181 6.21 -4.90 13.47
N SER A 182 5.02 -4.32 13.33
CA SER A 182 4.86 -2.88 13.12
C SER A 182 5.39 -2.05 14.29
N TYR A 183 5.16 -2.47 15.53
CA TYR A 183 5.69 -1.78 16.71
C TYR A 183 7.22 -1.72 16.69
N TYR A 184 7.89 -2.85 16.46
CA TYR A 184 9.35 -2.90 16.47
C TYR A 184 9.98 -2.11 15.32
N LEU A 185 9.33 -2.09 14.15
CA LEU A 185 9.75 -1.22 13.05
C LEU A 185 9.67 0.26 13.42
N VAL A 186 8.56 0.72 14.00
CA VAL A 186 8.42 2.13 14.42
C VAL A 186 9.42 2.47 15.53
N LYS A 187 9.66 1.57 16.50
CA LYS A 187 10.69 1.72 17.54
C LYS A 187 12.08 1.85 16.92
N TYR A 188 12.42 1.00 15.95
CA TYR A 188 13.69 1.10 15.21
C TYR A 188 13.86 2.46 14.50
N LEU A 189 12.82 2.93 13.80
CA LEU A 189 12.88 4.22 13.10
C LEU A 189 13.18 5.38 14.06
N LYS A 190 12.61 5.34 15.27
CA LYS A 190 12.87 6.33 16.33
C LYS A 190 14.27 6.24 16.90
N GLU A 191 14.76 5.03 17.20
CA GLU A 191 16.02 4.85 17.91
C GLU A 191 17.26 5.00 17.02
N LYS A 192 17.20 4.51 15.77
CA LYS A 192 18.39 4.33 14.93
C LYS A 192 18.47 5.29 13.76
N LYS A 193 17.33 5.66 13.18
CA LYS A 193 17.32 6.29 11.85
C LYS A 193 17.16 7.81 11.88
N PHE A 194 16.29 8.30 12.77
CA PHE A 194 16.21 9.72 13.06
C PHE A 194 17.51 10.29 13.65
N LYS A 195 18.29 9.46 14.33
CA LYS A 195 19.61 9.83 14.83
C LYS A 195 20.58 10.13 13.68
N ASN A 196 20.57 9.35 12.61
CA ASN A 196 21.41 9.58 11.43
C ASN A 196 21.00 10.85 10.66
N VAL A 197 19.72 11.22 10.66
CA VAL A 197 19.22 12.51 10.12
C VAL A 197 19.76 13.68 10.94
N ARG A 198 19.77 13.58 12.28
CA ARG A 198 20.38 14.58 13.17
C ARG A 198 21.89 14.70 12.98
N GLU A 199 22.54 13.63 12.54
CA GLU A 199 23.98 13.57 12.25
C GLU A 199 24.32 13.98 10.80
N GLY A 200 23.32 14.39 9.99
CA GLY A 200 23.53 14.95 8.65
C GLY A 200 23.83 13.92 7.55
N ILE A 201 23.61 12.62 7.81
CA ILE A 201 23.81 11.56 6.83
C ILE A 201 22.48 11.31 6.12
N TYR A 202 22.30 11.91 4.94
CA TYR A 202 21.10 11.72 4.12
C TYR A 202 21.13 10.36 3.42
N ASP A 203 20.37 9.41 3.96
CA ASP A 203 20.13 8.11 3.33
C ASP A 203 18.78 8.12 2.59
N PHE A 204 18.84 8.42 1.30
CA PHE A 204 17.67 8.56 0.42
C PHE A 204 16.81 7.29 0.36
N GLU A 205 17.44 6.12 0.23
CA GLU A 205 16.75 4.83 0.10
C GLU A 205 16.05 4.47 1.40
N ALA A 206 16.67 4.81 2.52
CA ALA A 206 16.11 4.58 3.82
C ALA A 206 14.97 5.59 4.11
N ASN A 207 15.14 6.88 3.81
CA ASN A 207 14.12 7.90 4.10
C ASN A 207 12.81 7.71 3.29
N MET A 208 12.90 7.31 2.02
CA MET A 208 11.70 7.07 1.17
C MET A 208 10.82 5.92 1.68
N PHE A 209 11.42 4.90 2.29
CA PHE A 209 10.70 3.77 2.88
C PHE A 209 9.90 4.17 4.13
N ASP A 210 10.40 5.15 4.89
CA ASP A 210 9.89 5.49 6.21
C ASP A 210 8.57 6.25 6.16
N TYR A 211 8.43 7.20 5.23
CA TYR A 211 7.19 7.97 5.15
C TYR A 211 6.02 7.12 4.68
N TYR A 212 6.28 6.26 3.69
CA TYR A 212 5.30 5.33 3.19
C TYR A 212 4.90 4.34 4.29
N PHE A 213 5.88 3.75 4.96
CA PHE A 213 5.63 2.85 6.08
C PHE A 213 4.84 3.53 7.21
N LEU A 214 5.27 4.71 7.67
CA LEU A 214 4.60 5.45 8.76
C LEU A 214 3.17 5.85 8.41
N HIS A 215 2.93 6.31 7.17
CA HIS A 215 1.59 6.63 6.70
C HIS A 215 0.67 5.41 6.69
N ASN A 216 1.19 4.26 6.27
CA ASN A 216 0.42 3.03 6.24
C ASN A 216 0.16 2.45 7.63
N VAL A 217 1.17 2.45 8.51
CA VAL A 217 0.99 2.05 9.91
C VAL A 217 -0.04 2.94 10.58
N PHE A 218 0.06 4.26 10.41
CA PHE A 218 -0.92 5.21 10.95
C PHE A 218 -2.36 4.90 10.50
N LYS A 219 -2.58 4.69 9.20
CA LYS A 219 -3.89 4.28 8.68
C LYS A 219 -4.36 2.94 9.25
N MET A 220 -3.44 1.98 9.42
CA MET A 220 -3.74 0.66 9.94
C MET A 220 -4.13 0.67 11.43
N ILE A 221 -3.58 1.57 12.24
CA ILE A 221 -3.87 1.65 13.69
C ILE A 221 -5.37 1.75 13.96
N SER A 222 -6.05 2.69 13.31
CA SER A 222 -7.48 2.90 13.47
C SER A 222 -8.29 1.65 13.12
N PHE A 223 -7.86 0.93 12.08
CA PHE A 223 -8.48 -0.34 11.70
C PHE A 223 -8.23 -1.43 12.74
N ILE A 224 -6.99 -1.62 13.21
CA ILE A 224 -6.65 -2.62 14.22
C ILE A 224 -7.45 -2.38 15.51
N LYS A 225 -7.52 -1.13 15.99
CA LYS A 225 -8.32 -0.75 17.17
C LYS A 225 -9.79 -1.14 17.00
N LYS A 226 -10.38 -0.89 15.81
CA LYS A 226 -11.75 -1.34 15.49
C LYS A 226 -11.88 -2.86 15.52
N GLN A 227 -10.90 -3.61 15.02
CA GLN A 227 -10.94 -5.09 15.00
C GLN A 227 -10.84 -5.70 16.40
N ILE A 228 -9.98 -5.16 17.25
CA ILE A 228 -9.88 -5.55 18.66
C ILE A 228 -11.23 -5.32 19.36
N SER A 229 -11.85 -4.17 19.10
CA SER A 229 -13.15 -3.80 19.68
C SER A 229 -14.30 -4.68 19.17
N ALA A 230 -14.27 -5.06 17.89
CA ALA A 230 -15.33 -5.81 17.24
C ALA A 230 -15.36 -7.30 17.61
N LYS A 231 -14.27 -7.86 18.17
CA LYS A 231 -14.14 -9.29 18.53
C LYS A 231 -14.45 -10.27 17.36
N THR A 232 -14.33 -9.83 16.11
CA THR A 232 -14.64 -10.60 14.90
C THR A 232 -13.38 -11.17 14.23
N LYS A 233 -13.45 -12.40 13.72
CA LYS A 233 -12.35 -13.08 12.99
C LYS A 233 -12.22 -12.57 11.56
N ASP A 234 -11.61 -11.40 11.37
CA ASP A 234 -11.41 -10.78 10.05
C ASP A 234 -10.12 -11.27 9.35
N THR A 235 -9.98 -12.60 9.21
CA THR A 235 -8.80 -13.31 8.66
C THR A 235 -8.35 -12.75 7.33
N VAL A 236 -9.33 -12.43 6.47
CA VAL A 236 -9.06 -11.90 5.14
C VAL A 236 -8.50 -10.48 5.21
N ARG A 237 -8.84 -9.68 6.22
CA ARG A 237 -8.31 -8.32 6.39
C ARG A 237 -6.94 -8.31 7.07
N ILE A 238 -6.75 -9.10 8.10
CA ILE A 238 -5.45 -9.24 8.79
C ILE A 238 -4.37 -9.79 7.85
N ASN A 239 -4.69 -10.82 7.06
CA ASN A 239 -3.76 -11.37 6.09
C ASN A 239 -3.40 -10.36 4.98
N LYS A 240 -4.28 -9.39 4.66
CA LYS A 240 -3.97 -8.30 3.70
C LYS A 240 -2.87 -7.38 4.22
N PHE A 241 -3.02 -6.92 5.46
CA PHE A 241 -2.01 -6.07 6.08
C PHE A 241 -0.70 -6.80 6.27
N TYR A 242 -0.76 -8.08 6.64
CA TYR A 242 0.42 -8.94 6.73
C TYR A 242 1.13 -9.07 5.38
N GLN A 243 0.43 -9.47 4.31
CA GLN A 243 1.03 -9.59 2.98
C GLN A 243 1.61 -8.27 2.48
N TYR A 244 0.93 -7.16 2.74
CA TYR A 244 1.42 -5.84 2.36
C TYR A 244 2.68 -5.44 3.12
N LEU A 245 2.68 -5.58 4.45
CA LEU A 245 3.86 -5.28 5.28
C LEU A 245 5.02 -6.20 4.94
N ILE A 246 4.76 -7.51 4.77
CA ILE A 246 5.76 -8.48 4.33
C ILE A 246 6.29 -8.12 2.95
N ASN A 247 5.45 -7.79 1.96
CA ASN A 247 5.95 -7.44 0.63
C ASN A 247 6.74 -6.12 0.63
N ALA A 248 6.31 -5.13 1.43
CA ALA A 248 7.03 -3.87 1.59
C ALA A 248 8.43 -4.10 2.19
N VAL A 249 8.55 -5.01 3.17
CA VAL A 249 9.81 -5.30 3.87
C VAL A 249 10.54 -6.52 3.31
N ARG A 250 10.03 -7.21 2.28
CA ARG A 250 10.67 -8.42 1.71
C ARG A 250 11.87 -8.06 0.86
N ASP A 251 11.77 -6.97 0.11
CA ASP A 251 12.80 -6.51 -0.82
C ASP A 251 13.85 -5.61 -0.12
N TYR A 252 13.66 -5.33 1.18
CA TYR A 252 14.60 -4.62 2.04
C TYR A 252 14.97 -5.53 3.22
N PRO A 253 16.25 -5.73 3.58
CA PRO A 253 16.66 -6.68 4.61
C PRO A 253 16.34 -6.20 6.05
N PHE A 254 15.09 -5.84 6.30
CA PHE A 254 14.52 -5.42 7.59
C PHE A 254 14.00 -6.60 8.42
N SER A 255 14.23 -7.83 7.93
CA SER A 255 13.71 -9.06 8.55
C SER A 255 14.14 -9.23 10.00
N ILE A 256 13.42 -10.08 10.73
CA ILE A 256 13.75 -10.82 11.97
C ILE A 256 15.21 -11.26 12.17
N TYR A 257 16.08 -11.18 11.16
CA TYR A 257 17.52 -11.41 11.25
C TYR A 257 18.37 -10.13 11.40
N ASN A 258 17.76 -8.94 11.32
CA ASN A 258 18.42 -7.66 11.53
C ASN A 258 18.89 -7.55 12.99
N LYS A 259 20.21 -7.41 13.17
CA LYS A 259 20.85 -7.40 14.49
C LYS A 259 20.36 -6.23 15.36
N ASP A 260 20.20 -5.05 14.79
CA ASP A 260 19.69 -3.88 15.51
C ASP A 260 18.24 -4.09 15.97
N LEU A 261 17.38 -4.66 15.12
CA LEU A 261 16.01 -5.00 15.50
C LEU A 261 15.99 -6.03 16.64
N LYS A 262 16.86 -7.05 16.60
CA LYS A 262 17.00 -8.04 17.69
C LYS A 262 17.43 -7.39 19.00
N GLU A 263 18.36 -6.46 18.98
CA GLU A 263 18.79 -5.71 20.18
C GLU A 263 17.64 -4.85 20.75
N ILE A 264 16.83 -4.27 19.88
CA ILE A 264 15.64 -3.48 20.25
C ILE A 264 14.51 -4.37 20.80
N MET A 265 14.38 -5.59 20.29
CA MET A 265 13.42 -6.60 20.77
C MET A 265 13.82 -7.21 22.13
N ALA A 266 15.12 -7.27 22.43
CA ALA A 266 15.66 -7.86 23.66
C ALA A 266 15.63 -6.90 24.87
N LYS A 267 15.26 -5.63 24.67
CA LYS A 267 15.13 -4.58 25.69
C LYS A 267 13.67 -4.17 25.88
#